data_AF-A0A2N2GVJ4-F1
#
_entry.id   AF-A0A2N2GVJ4-F1
#
_cell.length_a   1.000
_cell.length_b   1.000
_cell.length_c   1.000
_cell.angle_alpha   90.00
_cell.angle_beta   90.00
_cell.angle_gamma   90.00
#
_symmetry.space_group_name_H-M   'P 1'
#
loop_
_entity.id
_entity.type
_entity.pdbx_description
1 polymer ?
#
loop_
_entity_poly.entity_id
_entity_poly.type
_entity_poly.pdbx_seq_one_letter_code
_entity_poly.pdbx_strand_id
1 'polypeptide(L)'
;MIQSVTLAKGSFSKDFAERLIDYYRSVDGGGSYAERKLRQWESEAGVVLYEARRGSTPAGWVVYRPDSSAIEEIIVREDEAGLKEAIMDAVIGQESLVSAELLQKDAEKYRWMLKYGFRPTRRFTRDGSGLVKMDLSIAVYLRKVKGKPPAKSYPNSEKVIIEKVPPTRSPEELKGSLMNLIDSLGGLERFVKQGQNVVIKPNVVADHGFREGKYHGGVVTDVRLVSALIEILLPVAGKVTVAEGASINRAETGKLFEHYGYDRLKEMDPKRVSLVDLNADSLIRKTVPNGKRMLSREIPLTLEQADVIISVPVMKTHFAALVSLSIKNLQGAIAPLEKYMSHFFGLWQNLINIHHLVKPKLVIVDGLTAQENFGPVYGTPKTMNLLIGGTNPVAVDATTAR
;
A
#
# COMPACT_ATOMS: atom_id res chain seq x y z
N MET A 1 25.00 24.69 9.59
CA MET A 1 23.63 24.26 9.21
C MET A 1 23.47 24.60 7.75
N ILE A 2 23.28 23.61 6.86
CA ILE A 2 23.12 23.87 5.42
C ILE A 2 21.77 24.59 5.24
N GLN A 3 21.75 25.70 4.48
CA GLN A 3 20.50 26.40 4.14
C GLN A 3 19.52 25.43 3.46
N SER A 4 18.22 25.64 3.68
CA SER A 4 17.18 24.79 3.08
C SER A 4 17.27 24.81 1.55
N VAL A 5 17.43 23.62 0.96
CA VAL A 5 17.39 23.45 -0.50
C VAL A 5 15.94 23.44 -0.97
N THR A 6 15.66 24.15 -2.06
CA THR A 6 14.38 24.12 -2.77
C THR A 6 14.58 23.57 -4.18
N LEU A 7 13.53 22.98 -4.75
CA LEU A 7 13.52 22.44 -6.11
C LEU A 7 12.52 23.22 -6.96
N ALA A 8 12.94 23.59 -8.16
CA ALA A 8 12.07 24.16 -9.18
C ALA A 8 12.25 23.40 -10.50
N LYS A 9 11.22 23.34 -11.34
CA LYS A 9 11.38 22.76 -12.69
C LYS A 9 12.39 23.59 -13.48
N GLY A 10 13.40 22.92 -14.03
CA GLY A 10 14.42 23.50 -14.89
C GLY A 10 14.34 22.96 -16.32
N SER A 11 15.37 23.25 -17.11
CA SER A 11 15.56 22.74 -18.46
C SER A 11 16.93 22.07 -18.60
N PHE A 12 17.04 21.11 -19.52
CA PHE A 12 18.31 20.46 -19.88
C PHE A 12 19.24 21.48 -20.55
N SER A 13 19.90 22.30 -19.74
CA SER A 13 20.76 23.38 -20.19
C SER A 13 22.14 22.87 -20.60
N LYS A 14 22.87 23.68 -21.37
CA LYS A 14 24.26 23.39 -21.76
C LYS A 14 25.16 23.16 -20.53
N ASP A 15 25.00 23.98 -19.49
CA ASP A 15 25.76 23.85 -18.22
C ASP A 15 25.45 22.54 -17.47
N PHE A 16 24.18 22.09 -17.47
CA PHE A 16 23.85 20.77 -16.94
C PHE A 16 24.50 19.65 -17.76
N ALA A 17 24.42 19.72 -19.08
CA ALA A 17 24.97 18.72 -19.99
C ALA A 17 26.50 18.59 -19.86
N GLU A 18 27.22 19.72 -19.84
CA GLU A 18 28.68 19.76 -19.67
C GLU A 18 29.10 19.11 -18.34
N ARG A 19 28.45 19.49 -17.23
CA ARG A 19 28.75 18.91 -15.91
C ARG A 19 28.45 17.42 -15.81
N LEU A 20 27.36 16.97 -16.43
CA LEU A 20 27.01 15.55 -16.46
C LEU A 20 28.06 14.74 -17.24
N ILE A 21 28.47 15.23 -18.41
CA ILE A 21 29.49 14.57 -19.24
C ILE A 21 30.82 14.53 -18.50
N ASP A 22 31.25 15.64 -17.89
CA ASP A 22 32.48 15.72 -17.11
C ASP A 22 32.48 14.73 -15.95
N TYR A 23 31.36 14.62 -15.22
CA TYR A 23 31.21 13.62 -14.15
C TYR A 23 31.44 12.20 -14.68
N TYR A 24 30.76 11.83 -15.77
CA TYR A 24 30.80 10.46 -16.29
C TYR A 24 32.06 10.09 -17.05
N ARG A 25 32.85 11.05 -17.56
CA ARG A 25 34.19 10.76 -18.12
C ARG A 25 35.06 9.97 -17.15
N SER A 26 34.99 10.31 -15.86
CA SER A 26 35.75 9.60 -14.81
C SER A 26 35.16 8.24 -14.42
N VAL A 27 33.86 8.03 -14.67
CA VAL A 27 33.11 6.84 -14.23
C VAL A 27 33.08 5.74 -15.28
N ASP A 28 32.82 6.08 -16.55
CA ASP A 28 32.69 5.09 -17.62
C ASP A 28 33.86 5.09 -18.62
N GLY A 29 34.84 5.99 -18.43
CA GLY A 29 36.06 6.10 -19.23
C GLY A 29 35.90 6.91 -20.52
N GLY A 30 34.75 7.54 -20.77
CA GLY A 30 34.56 8.34 -21.99
C GLY A 30 33.34 9.27 -22.03
N GLY A 31 32.49 9.30 -21.01
CA GLY A 31 31.27 10.13 -20.97
C GLY A 31 30.12 9.60 -21.83
N SER A 32 30.30 8.44 -22.46
CA SER A 32 29.34 7.89 -23.43
C SER A 32 27.96 7.64 -22.81
N TYR A 33 27.93 7.25 -21.53
CA TYR A 33 26.68 7.05 -20.79
C TYR A 33 25.90 8.35 -20.63
N ALA A 34 26.57 9.46 -20.26
CA ALA A 34 25.96 10.77 -20.10
C ALA A 34 25.36 11.27 -21.41
N GLU A 35 26.10 11.18 -22.52
CA GLU A 35 25.60 11.59 -23.83
C GLU A 35 24.35 10.82 -24.26
N ARG A 36 24.32 9.50 -24.00
CA ARG A 36 23.13 8.68 -24.27
C ARG A 36 21.94 9.11 -23.41
N LYS A 37 22.17 9.34 -22.11
CA LYS A 37 21.11 9.78 -21.18
C LYS A 37 20.54 11.14 -21.55
N LEU A 38 21.37 12.11 -21.95
CA LEU A 38 20.91 13.42 -22.41
C LEU A 38 19.99 13.30 -23.62
N ARG A 39 20.42 12.59 -24.67
CA ARG A 39 19.60 12.34 -25.86
C ARG A 39 18.28 11.65 -25.50
N GLN A 40 18.32 10.68 -24.58
CA GLN A 40 17.12 10.01 -24.08
C GLN A 40 16.16 10.98 -23.38
N TRP A 41 16.64 11.79 -22.44
CA TRP A 41 15.80 12.73 -21.69
C TRP A 41 15.22 13.86 -22.54
N GLU A 42 15.94 14.30 -23.57
CA GLU A 42 15.45 15.31 -24.51
C GLU A 42 14.34 14.78 -25.43
N SER A 43 14.36 13.48 -25.71
CA SER A 43 13.41 12.83 -26.62
C SER A 43 12.23 12.14 -25.92
N GLU A 44 12.39 11.76 -24.65
CA GLU A 44 11.35 11.08 -23.88
C GLU A 44 10.44 12.06 -23.14
N ALA A 45 9.14 11.98 -23.41
CA ALA A 45 8.15 12.64 -22.60
C ALA A 45 8.13 12.08 -21.17
N GLY A 46 7.91 12.94 -20.18
CA GLY A 46 7.67 12.52 -18.79
C GLY A 46 8.89 12.50 -17.88
N VAL A 47 10.09 12.84 -18.36
CA VAL A 47 11.24 13.11 -17.48
C VAL A 47 11.23 14.58 -17.06
N VAL A 48 11.50 14.84 -15.79
CA VAL A 48 11.53 16.19 -15.20
C VAL A 48 12.93 16.47 -14.68
N LEU A 49 13.54 17.56 -15.13
CA LEU A 49 14.72 18.12 -14.48
C LEU A 49 14.29 19.13 -13.40
N TYR A 50 14.69 18.88 -12.16
CA TYR A 50 14.60 19.86 -11.08
C TYR A 50 15.95 20.57 -10.93
N GLU A 51 15.94 21.90 -10.91
CA GLU A 51 17.08 22.70 -10.46
C GLU A 51 16.97 22.91 -8.94
N ALA A 52 18.03 22.55 -8.23
CA ALA A 52 18.15 22.73 -6.80
C ALA A 52 18.81 24.07 -6.47
N ARG A 53 18.24 24.81 -5.53
CA ARG A 53 18.76 26.13 -5.10
C ARG A 53 18.87 26.24 -3.57
N ARG A 54 19.89 26.95 -3.09
CA ARG A 54 20.01 27.45 -1.71
C ARG A 54 19.72 28.95 -1.73
N GLY A 55 18.51 29.34 -1.32
CA GLY A 55 18.03 30.70 -1.57
C GLY A 55 18.02 31.02 -3.07
N SER A 56 18.74 32.06 -3.48
CA SER A 56 18.90 32.42 -4.90
C SER A 56 20.00 31.63 -5.63
N THR A 57 20.90 30.97 -4.90
CA THR A 57 22.12 30.36 -5.45
C THR A 57 21.82 28.96 -6.01
N PRO A 58 22.08 28.71 -7.31
CA PRO A 58 22.01 27.37 -7.89
C PRO A 58 22.97 26.41 -7.19
N ALA A 59 22.50 25.21 -6.87
CA ALA A 59 23.26 24.22 -6.10
C ALA A 59 23.46 22.90 -6.86
N GLY A 60 22.56 22.56 -7.78
CA GLY A 60 22.66 21.35 -8.57
C GLY A 60 21.37 21.03 -9.31
N TRP A 61 21.25 19.79 -9.75
CA TRP A 61 20.12 19.28 -10.50
C TRP A 61 19.76 17.87 -10.07
N VAL A 62 18.48 17.55 -10.24
CA VAL A 62 17.94 16.20 -10.10
C VAL A 62 17.15 15.88 -11.37
N VAL A 63 17.47 14.77 -12.04
CA VAL A 63 16.62 14.21 -13.08
C VAL A 63 15.71 13.19 -12.44
N TYR A 64 14.40 13.42 -12.55
CA TYR A 64 13.36 12.60 -11.92
C TYR A 64 12.34 12.13 -12.95
N ARG A 65 11.98 10.86 -12.86
CA ARG A 65 10.93 10.23 -13.66
C ARG A 65 9.71 9.94 -12.77
N PRO A 66 8.61 10.70 -12.89
CA PRO A 66 7.43 10.57 -12.03
C PRO A 66 6.65 9.25 -12.20
N ASP A 67 6.65 8.66 -13.41
CA ASP A 67 5.90 7.44 -13.73
C ASP A 67 6.32 6.20 -12.91
N SER A 68 7.57 6.17 -12.47
CA SER A 68 8.23 5.08 -11.75
C SER A 68 8.77 5.55 -10.41
N SER A 69 8.57 6.84 -10.11
CA SER A 69 9.18 7.57 -9.00
C SER A 69 10.67 7.32 -8.87
N ALA A 70 11.39 7.43 -9.99
CA ALA A 70 12.82 7.14 -10.05
C ALA A 70 13.63 8.42 -10.25
N ILE A 71 14.60 8.64 -9.38
CA ILE A 71 15.72 9.54 -9.62
C ILE A 71 16.63 8.85 -10.63
N GLU A 72 16.78 9.47 -11.79
CA GLU A 72 17.71 8.97 -12.81
C GLU A 72 19.09 9.60 -12.68
N GLU A 73 19.17 10.79 -12.07
CA GLU A 73 20.44 11.46 -11.84
C GLU A 73 20.35 12.55 -10.77
N ILE A 74 21.46 12.78 -10.05
CA ILE A 74 21.74 13.95 -9.22
C ILE A 74 23.16 14.45 -9.52
N ILE A 75 23.27 15.68 -9.99
CA ILE A 75 24.55 16.38 -10.19
C ILE A 75 24.57 17.63 -9.32
N VAL A 76 25.65 17.82 -8.57
CA VAL A 76 25.88 19.04 -7.77
C VAL A 76 26.84 19.97 -8.51
N ARG A 77 26.69 21.28 -8.29
CA ARG A 77 27.60 22.29 -8.86
C ARG A 77 28.94 22.35 -8.13
N GLU A 78 28.90 22.16 -6.82
CA GLU A 78 30.07 22.17 -5.94
C GLU A 78 30.00 20.92 -5.04
N ASP A 79 31.14 20.27 -4.83
CA ASP A 79 31.22 19.10 -3.94
C ASP A 79 31.31 19.55 -2.49
N GLU A 80 30.19 20.08 -1.99
CA GLU A 80 30.02 20.49 -0.61
C GLU A 80 29.43 19.37 0.24
N ALA A 81 30.05 19.10 1.38
CA ALA A 81 29.57 18.09 2.33
C ALA A 81 28.11 18.34 2.73
N GLY A 82 27.24 17.34 2.52
CA GLY A 82 25.83 17.40 2.90
C GLY A 82 24.90 18.02 1.85
N LEU A 83 25.41 18.58 0.75
CA LEU A 83 24.57 19.20 -0.28
C LEU A 83 23.73 18.16 -1.03
N LYS A 84 24.33 17.03 -1.41
CA LYS A 84 23.62 15.91 -2.07
C LYS A 84 22.47 15.40 -1.17
N GLU A 85 22.70 15.29 0.14
CA GLU A 85 21.69 14.91 1.13
C GLU A 85 20.56 15.93 1.24
N ALA A 86 20.89 17.23 1.26
CA ALA A 86 19.89 18.29 1.33
C ALA A 86 19.00 18.34 0.06
N ILE A 87 19.60 18.12 -1.12
CA ILE A 87 18.87 17.96 -2.38
C ILE A 87 17.93 16.76 -2.32
N MET A 88 18.42 15.60 -1.86
CA MET A 88 17.59 14.39 -1.72
C MET A 88 16.43 14.59 -0.72
N ASP A 89 16.68 15.26 0.40
CA ASP A 89 15.64 15.61 1.38
C ASP A 89 14.56 16.52 0.74
N ALA A 90 14.94 17.44 -0.16
CA ALA A 90 14.01 18.26 -0.91
C ALA A 90 13.19 17.43 -1.92
N VAL A 91 13.81 16.47 -2.61
CA VAL A 91 13.10 15.54 -3.52
C VAL A 91 12.06 14.75 -2.75
N ILE A 92 12.41 14.20 -1.57
CA ILE A 92 11.46 13.47 -0.71
C ILE A 92 10.31 14.36 -0.22
N GLY A 93 10.58 15.65 0.01
CA GLY A 93 9.55 16.61 0.40
C GLY A 93 8.53 16.88 -0.71
N GLN A 94 8.97 16.82 -1.97
CA GLN A 94 8.13 17.10 -3.14
C GLN A 94 7.54 15.83 -3.78
N GLU A 95 8.19 14.69 -3.62
CA GLU A 95 7.85 13.40 -4.23
C GLU A 95 7.84 12.27 -3.19
N SER A 96 6.82 11.40 -3.24
CA SER A 96 6.74 10.23 -2.36
C SER A 96 7.22 8.94 -3.05
N LEU A 97 7.57 7.93 -2.24
CA LEU A 97 7.97 6.59 -2.71
C LEU A 97 9.12 6.60 -3.73
N VAL A 98 10.17 7.34 -3.38
CA VAL A 98 11.34 7.57 -4.23
C VAL A 98 12.19 6.30 -4.41
N SER A 99 12.60 6.06 -5.65
CA SER A 99 13.65 5.14 -6.06
C SER A 99 14.75 5.85 -6.83
N ALA A 100 15.83 5.15 -7.13
CA ALA A 100 16.91 5.61 -7.98
C ALA A 100 17.34 4.52 -8.96
N GLU A 101 17.80 4.92 -10.14
CA GLU A 101 18.48 4.05 -11.10
C GLU A 101 19.89 4.57 -11.33
N LEU A 102 20.89 3.74 -11.04
CA LEU A 102 22.29 4.12 -11.13
C LEU A 102 23.02 3.27 -12.16
N LEU A 103 24.03 3.85 -12.81
CA LEU A 103 25.04 3.08 -13.54
C LEU A 103 25.81 2.19 -12.55
N GLN A 104 25.92 0.88 -12.83
CA GLN A 104 26.61 -0.05 -11.92
C GLN A 104 28.08 0.28 -11.71
N LYS A 105 28.72 0.92 -12.70
CA LYS A 105 30.11 1.39 -12.60
C LYS A 105 30.26 2.57 -11.63
N ASP A 106 29.18 3.28 -11.30
CA ASP A 106 29.18 4.42 -10.39
C ASP A 106 29.18 3.97 -8.91
N ALA A 107 30.35 3.49 -8.48
CA ALA A 107 30.55 2.97 -7.13
C ALA A 107 30.45 4.05 -6.05
N GLU A 108 30.65 5.33 -6.39
CA GLU A 108 30.52 6.45 -5.47
C GLU A 108 29.04 6.73 -5.17
N LYS A 109 28.21 6.97 -6.18
CA LYS A 109 26.77 7.19 -5.97
C LYS A 109 26.11 5.97 -5.33
N TYR A 110 26.51 4.76 -5.71
CA TYR A 110 25.99 3.55 -5.09
C TYR A 110 26.24 3.53 -3.56
N ARG A 111 27.48 3.80 -3.12
CA ARG A 111 27.83 3.86 -1.69
C ARG A 111 27.11 5.00 -0.98
N TRP A 112 27.01 6.16 -1.61
CA TRP A 112 26.29 7.31 -1.08
C TRP A 112 24.79 7.01 -0.88
N MET A 113 24.12 6.43 -1.88
CA MET A 113 22.71 6.04 -1.81
C MET A 113 22.47 5.01 -0.70
N LEU A 114 23.36 4.02 -0.54
CA LEU A 114 23.28 3.06 0.58
C LEU A 114 23.35 3.75 1.95
N LYS A 115 24.30 4.69 2.12
CA LYS A 115 24.49 5.48 3.34
C LYS A 115 23.27 6.38 3.61
N TYR A 116 22.70 6.97 2.57
CA TYR A 116 21.49 7.80 2.68
C TYR A 116 20.29 6.97 3.15
N GLY A 117 20.16 5.72 2.70
CA GLY A 117 19.10 4.81 3.13
C GLY A 117 18.41 4.03 2.01
N PHE A 118 18.90 4.12 0.78
CA PHE A 118 18.43 3.31 -0.33
C PHE A 118 18.92 1.86 -0.21
N ARG A 119 18.16 0.93 -0.78
CA ARG A 119 18.52 -0.50 -0.83
C ARG A 119 18.40 -1.00 -2.27
N PRO A 120 19.38 -1.77 -2.77
CA PRO A 120 19.31 -2.32 -4.12
C PRO A 120 18.16 -3.30 -4.22
N THR A 121 17.36 -3.18 -5.28
CA THR A 121 16.19 -4.03 -5.52
C THR A 121 16.36 -4.90 -6.75
N ARG A 122 17.01 -4.38 -7.80
CA ARG A 122 17.21 -5.12 -9.06
C ARG A 122 18.47 -4.66 -9.79
N ARG A 123 19.19 -5.61 -10.39
CA ARG A 123 20.22 -5.33 -11.40
C ARG A 123 19.71 -5.75 -12.77
N PHE A 124 20.00 -4.96 -13.78
CA PHE A 124 19.57 -5.19 -15.16
C PHE A 124 20.49 -4.47 -16.14
N THR A 125 20.39 -4.78 -17.42
CA THR A 125 21.11 -4.09 -18.49
C THR A 125 20.11 -3.35 -19.36
N ARG A 126 20.42 -2.10 -19.70
CA ARG A 126 19.66 -1.29 -20.67
C ARG A 126 20.68 -0.59 -21.58
N ASP A 127 20.51 -0.73 -22.89
CA ASP A 127 21.36 -0.12 -23.92
C ASP A 127 22.86 -0.35 -23.67
N GLY A 128 23.23 -1.61 -23.44
CA GLY A 128 24.62 -2.02 -23.16
C GLY A 128 25.18 -1.55 -21.80
N SER A 129 24.39 -0.83 -21.00
CA SER A 129 24.81 -0.28 -19.71
C SER A 129 24.21 -1.11 -18.57
N GLY A 130 25.07 -1.64 -17.69
CA GLY A 130 24.63 -2.29 -16.46
C GLY A 130 24.06 -1.26 -15.49
N LEU A 131 22.82 -1.43 -15.05
CA LEU A 131 22.11 -0.55 -14.13
C LEU A 131 21.72 -1.27 -12.84
N VAL A 132 21.60 -0.51 -11.75
CA VAL A 132 21.04 -0.97 -10.48
C VAL A 132 19.88 -0.06 -10.08
N LYS A 133 18.71 -0.66 -9.86
CA LYS A 133 17.56 0.00 -9.23
C LYS A 133 17.70 -0.09 -7.72
N MET A 134 17.43 1.01 -7.03
CA MET A 134 17.43 1.09 -5.58
C MET A 134 16.17 1.79 -5.09
N ASP A 135 15.59 1.31 -4.00
CA ASP A 135 14.41 1.92 -3.38
C ASP A 135 14.79 2.54 -2.04
N LEU A 136 14.26 3.73 -1.73
CA LEU A 136 14.44 4.33 -0.41
C LEU A 136 13.75 3.44 0.63
N SER A 137 14.48 3.07 1.68
CA SER A 137 13.88 2.36 2.81
C SER A 137 12.69 3.14 3.37
N ILE A 138 11.54 2.49 3.48
CA ILE A 138 10.33 3.15 3.99
C ILE A 138 10.53 3.69 5.42
N ALA A 139 11.34 3.02 6.23
CA ALA A 139 11.68 3.51 7.58
C ALA A 139 12.49 4.81 7.53
N VAL A 140 13.36 4.97 6.53
CA VAL A 140 14.10 6.22 6.30
C VAL A 140 13.15 7.29 5.79
N TYR A 141 12.31 6.98 4.80
CA TYR A 141 11.29 7.89 4.27
C TYR A 141 10.40 8.43 5.40
N LEU A 142 9.81 7.56 6.21
CA LEU A 142 8.93 7.95 7.31
C LEU A 142 9.63 8.84 8.34
N ARG A 143 10.90 8.58 8.67
CA ARG A 143 11.68 9.48 9.55
C ARG A 143 11.89 10.86 8.92
N LYS A 144 12.12 10.92 7.60
CA LYS A 144 12.39 12.16 6.86
C LYS A 144 11.15 13.03 6.66
N VAL A 145 9.97 12.43 6.60
CA VAL A 145 8.69 13.14 6.44
C VAL A 145 7.93 13.35 7.75
N LYS A 146 8.41 12.78 8.87
CA LYS A 146 7.77 12.95 10.18
C LYS A 146 7.63 14.44 10.52
N GLY A 147 6.40 14.86 10.85
CA GLY A 147 6.09 16.25 11.20
C GLY A 147 6.06 17.23 10.04
N LYS A 148 6.20 16.77 8.79
CA LYS A 148 6.12 17.60 7.58
C LYS A 148 4.76 17.42 6.89
N PRO A 149 4.29 18.42 6.13
CA PRO A 149 3.11 18.25 5.28
C PRO A 149 3.36 17.15 4.22
N PRO A 150 2.30 16.49 3.72
CA PRO A 150 2.43 15.52 2.65
C PRO A 150 2.93 16.21 1.38
N ALA A 151 3.71 15.48 0.58
CA ALA A 151 4.25 15.94 -0.70
C ALA A 151 3.16 16.46 -1.67
N LYS A 152 1.95 15.88 -1.59
CA LYS A 152 0.77 16.32 -2.32
C LYS A 152 -0.40 16.41 -1.35
N SER A 153 -1.09 17.55 -1.34
CA SER A 153 -2.30 17.74 -0.55
C SER A 153 -3.44 16.88 -1.08
N TYR A 154 -4.21 16.29 -0.17
CA TYR A 154 -5.46 15.63 -0.51
C TYR A 154 -6.61 16.65 -0.35
N PRO A 155 -7.30 17.06 -1.43
CA PRO A 155 -8.22 18.20 -1.38
C PRO A 155 -9.60 17.87 -0.81
N ASN A 156 -9.94 16.59 -0.68
CA ASN A 156 -11.28 16.18 -0.25
C ASN A 156 -11.33 15.93 1.25
N SER A 157 -12.50 16.18 1.84
CA SER A 157 -12.82 15.72 3.19
C SER A 157 -13.52 14.37 3.12
N GLU A 158 -13.12 13.45 3.99
CA GLU A 158 -13.68 12.10 4.05
C GLU A 158 -14.47 11.92 5.35
N LYS A 159 -15.63 11.28 5.26
CA LYS A 159 -16.44 10.91 6.43
C LYS A 159 -16.03 9.53 6.92
N VAL A 160 -15.61 9.45 8.18
CA VAL A 160 -15.30 8.20 8.89
C VAL A 160 -16.13 8.16 10.17
N ILE A 161 -16.77 7.03 10.43
CA ILE A 161 -17.59 6.80 11.62
C ILE A 161 -16.82 5.93 12.60
N ILE A 162 -16.85 6.29 13.88
CA ILE A 162 -16.38 5.44 14.98
C ILE A 162 -17.63 5.09 15.79
N GLU A 163 -18.07 3.84 15.70
CA GLU A 163 -19.21 3.33 16.43
C GLU A 163 -18.75 2.57 17.67
N LYS A 164 -19.32 2.89 18.82
CA LYS A 164 -19.08 2.14 20.05
C LYS A 164 -20.02 0.95 20.12
N VAL A 165 -19.45 -0.22 20.31
CA VAL A 165 -20.20 -1.47 20.49
C VAL A 165 -20.40 -1.71 22.00
N PRO A 166 -21.61 -2.08 22.45
CA PRO A 166 -21.80 -2.49 23.82
C PRO A 166 -20.87 -3.64 24.24
N PRO A 167 -20.34 -3.65 25.47
CA PRO A 167 -19.38 -4.66 25.90
C PRO A 167 -19.88 -6.12 25.89
N THR A 168 -21.20 -6.34 25.92
CA THR A 168 -21.76 -7.70 25.91
C THR A 168 -21.64 -8.36 24.53
N ARG A 169 -21.57 -7.56 23.46
CA ARG A 169 -21.38 -7.99 22.06
C ARG A 169 -22.36 -9.11 21.68
N SER A 170 -23.61 -8.98 22.12
CA SER A 170 -24.68 -9.88 21.70
C SER A 170 -24.92 -9.73 20.18
N PRO A 171 -25.48 -10.76 19.51
CA PRO A 171 -25.79 -10.68 18.08
C PRO A 171 -26.61 -9.43 17.71
N GLU A 172 -27.58 -9.07 18.53
CA GLU A 172 -28.47 -7.92 18.35
C GLU A 172 -27.71 -6.60 18.45
N GLU A 173 -26.80 -6.48 19.42
CA GLU A 173 -25.95 -5.29 19.59
C GLU A 173 -24.95 -5.13 18.44
N LEU A 174 -24.37 -6.23 17.95
CA LEU A 174 -23.46 -6.20 16.80
C LEU A 174 -24.19 -5.76 15.53
N LYS A 175 -25.38 -6.31 15.28
CA LYS A 175 -26.24 -5.91 14.18
C LYS A 175 -26.66 -4.44 14.30
N GLY A 176 -27.10 -4.01 15.48
CA GLY A 176 -27.47 -2.62 15.76
C GLY A 176 -26.32 -1.65 15.50
N SER A 177 -25.13 -1.96 16.01
CA SER A 177 -23.92 -1.14 15.80
C SER A 177 -23.53 -1.05 14.32
N LEU A 178 -23.62 -2.17 13.58
CA LEU A 178 -23.40 -2.18 12.13
C LEU A 178 -24.40 -1.30 11.39
N MET A 179 -25.70 -1.39 11.72
CA MET A 179 -26.73 -0.54 11.11
C MET A 179 -26.49 0.93 11.42
N ASN A 180 -26.24 1.30 12.68
CA ASN A 180 -25.91 2.67 13.08
C ASN A 180 -24.73 3.25 12.28
N LEU A 181 -23.67 2.45 12.11
CA LEU A 181 -22.48 2.82 11.35
C LEU A 181 -22.82 3.03 9.87
N ILE A 182 -23.58 2.12 9.26
CA ILE A 182 -23.97 2.18 7.85
C ILE A 182 -24.92 3.36 7.59
N ASP A 183 -25.91 3.57 8.45
CA ASP A 183 -26.87 4.67 8.37
C ASP A 183 -26.16 6.02 8.51
N SER A 184 -25.19 6.11 9.43
CA SER A 184 -24.33 7.29 9.59
C SER A 184 -23.48 7.57 8.35
N LEU A 185 -23.20 6.57 7.51
CA LEU A 185 -22.52 6.73 6.22
C LEU A 185 -23.48 6.99 5.04
N GLY A 186 -24.79 7.05 5.30
CA GLY A 186 -25.84 7.38 4.33
C GLY A 186 -26.69 6.20 3.88
N GLY A 187 -26.82 5.16 4.72
CA GLY A 187 -27.77 4.06 4.52
C GLY A 187 -27.21 2.90 3.68
N LEU A 188 -27.80 1.72 3.83
CA LEU A 188 -27.38 0.50 3.14
C LEU A 188 -27.52 0.63 1.62
N GLU A 189 -28.59 1.29 1.17
CA GLU A 189 -28.92 1.53 -0.22
C GLU A 189 -27.87 2.36 -0.97
N ARG A 190 -27.02 3.12 -0.25
CA ARG A 190 -25.87 3.82 -0.84
C ARG A 190 -24.81 2.84 -1.35
N PHE A 191 -24.70 1.68 -0.71
CA PHE A 191 -23.64 0.71 -0.93
C PHE A 191 -24.09 -0.50 -1.73
N VAL A 192 -25.31 -0.99 -1.48
CA VAL A 192 -25.85 -2.22 -2.07
C VAL A 192 -27.22 -1.94 -2.69
N LYS A 193 -27.41 -2.39 -3.93
CA LYS A 193 -28.67 -2.34 -4.67
C LYS A 193 -29.31 -3.73 -4.73
N GLN A 194 -30.63 -3.76 -4.94
CA GLN A 194 -31.39 -5.00 -5.00
C GLN A 194 -30.78 -5.98 -6.02
N GLY A 195 -30.57 -7.23 -5.59
CA GLY A 195 -30.10 -8.32 -6.45
C GLY A 195 -28.59 -8.36 -6.72
N GLN A 196 -27.80 -7.40 -6.20
CA GLN A 196 -26.36 -7.37 -6.41
C GLN A 196 -25.63 -8.55 -5.75
N ASN A 197 -24.53 -8.97 -6.38
CA ASN A 197 -23.54 -9.89 -5.83
C ASN A 197 -22.58 -9.14 -4.91
N VAL A 198 -22.69 -9.37 -3.60
CA VAL A 198 -21.89 -8.70 -2.57
C VAL A 198 -20.81 -9.64 -2.05
N VAL A 199 -19.55 -9.23 -2.15
CA VAL A 199 -18.42 -9.91 -1.52
C VAL A 199 -18.06 -9.25 -0.19
N ILE A 200 -18.05 -10.01 0.89
CA ILE A 200 -17.48 -9.61 2.18
C ILE A 200 -16.05 -10.15 2.24
N LYS A 201 -15.07 -9.26 2.40
CA LYS A 201 -13.65 -9.58 2.54
C LYS A 201 -13.21 -9.39 4.00
N PRO A 202 -13.33 -10.40 4.88
CA PRO A 202 -12.81 -10.32 6.24
C PRO A 202 -11.27 -10.33 6.24
N ASN A 203 -10.65 -10.46 7.42
CA ASN A 203 -9.29 -10.92 7.62
C ASN A 203 -9.34 -12.30 8.29
N VAL A 204 -8.96 -13.37 7.58
CA VAL A 204 -8.73 -14.72 8.14
C VAL A 204 -7.32 -15.17 7.79
N VAL A 205 -6.33 -14.68 8.54
CA VAL A 205 -4.90 -14.74 8.16
C VAL A 205 -4.20 -16.04 8.54
N ALA A 206 -4.53 -16.60 9.71
CA ALA A 206 -3.87 -17.74 10.34
C ALA A 206 -4.71 -18.23 11.53
N ASP A 207 -4.34 -19.38 12.08
CA ASP A 207 -4.95 -20.07 13.24
C ASP A 207 -4.61 -19.42 14.60
N HIS A 208 -3.64 -18.52 14.65
CA HIS A 208 -3.15 -17.87 15.88
C HIS A 208 -4.18 -17.13 16.72
N GLY A 209 -5.37 -16.82 16.19
CA GLY A 209 -6.48 -16.23 16.95
C GLY A 209 -7.16 -17.21 17.91
N PHE A 210 -6.86 -18.50 17.79
CA PHE A 210 -7.35 -19.55 18.67
C PHE A 210 -6.14 -20.37 19.15
N ARG A 211 -5.89 -20.38 20.46
CA ARG A 211 -4.74 -21.07 21.05
C ARG A 211 -5.19 -21.75 22.33
N GLU A 212 -4.67 -22.96 22.56
CA GLU A 212 -4.95 -23.73 23.78
C GLU A 212 -6.45 -23.95 24.02
N GLY A 213 -7.21 -24.22 22.96
CA GLY A 213 -8.65 -24.43 23.06
C GLY A 213 -9.49 -23.17 23.26
N LYS A 214 -8.88 -21.97 23.23
CA LYS A 214 -9.55 -20.69 23.53
C LYS A 214 -9.37 -19.70 22.40
N TYR A 215 -10.44 -18.95 22.10
CA TYR A 215 -10.39 -17.82 21.20
C TYR A 215 -9.83 -16.58 21.93
N HIS A 216 -8.78 -15.98 21.37
CA HIS A 216 -8.10 -14.80 21.94
C HIS A 216 -8.44 -13.48 21.22
N GLY A 217 -9.02 -13.54 20.01
CA GLY A 217 -9.37 -12.36 19.22
C GLY A 217 -8.16 -11.57 18.68
N GLY A 218 -8.40 -10.46 17.98
CA GLY A 218 -7.35 -9.54 17.51
C GLY A 218 -6.49 -10.04 16.33
N VAL A 219 -6.64 -11.30 15.92
CA VAL A 219 -5.90 -11.89 14.79
C VAL A 219 -6.76 -11.99 13.53
N VAL A 220 -8.01 -12.44 13.69
CA VAL A 220 -9.00 -12.67 12.63
C VAL A 220 -10.28 -11.90 12.92
N THR A 221 -11.01 -11.53 11.87
CA THR A 221 -12.30 -10.84 12.01
C THR A 221 -13.27 -11.73 12.79
N ASP A 222 -14.01 -11.13 13.72
CA ASP A 222 -15.01 -11.84 14.51
C ASP A 222 -16.13 -12.35 13.60
N VAL A 223 -16.33 -13.69 13.59
CA VAL A 223 -17.32 -14.34 12.74
C VAL A 223 -18.74 -13.86 13.04
N ARG A 224 -19.02 -13.42 14.28
CA ARG A 224 -20.33 -12.88 14.67
C ARG A 224 -20.62 -11.55 14.00
N LEU A 225 -19.58 -10.72 13.79
CA LEU A 225 -19.70 -9.47 13.05
C LEU A 225 -20.02 -9.75 11.57
N VAL A 226 -19.35 -10.75 10.99
CA VAL A 226 -19.62 -11.17 9.60
C VAL A 226 -21.03 -11.75 9.47
N SER A 227 -21.48 -12.57 10.43
CA SER A 227 -22.85 -13.09 10.50
C SER A 227 -23.88 -11.96 10.53
N ALA A 228 -23.73 -10.99 11.44
CA ALA A 228 -24.63 -9.84 11.54
C ALA A 228 -24.65 -9.00 10.24
N LEU A 229 -23.50 -8.84 9.57
CA LEU A 229 -23.43 -8.17 8.28
C LEU A 229 -24.16 -8.95 7.18
N ILE A 230 -24.02 -10.28 7.13
CA ILE A 230 -24.78 -11.13 6.19
C ILE A 230 -26.28 -10.94 6.42
N GLU A 231 -26.74 -10.95 7.68
CA GLU A 231 -28.15 -10.77 8.02
C GLU A 231 -28.70 -9.42 7.53
N ILE A 232 -27.93 -8.34 7.64
CA ILE A 232 -28.27 -7.01 7.11
C ILE A 232 -28.35 -7.02 5.57
N LEU A 233 -27.49 -7.79 4.90
CA LEU A 233 -27.37 -7.81 3.44
C LEU A 233 -28.40 -8.72 2.76
N LEU A 234 -28.79 -9.83 3.38
CA LEU A 234 -29.67 -10.84 2.78
C LEU A 234 -31.02 -10.32 2.26
N PRO A 235 -31.68 -9.33 2.87
CA PRO A 235 -32.91 -8.77 2.31
C PRO A 235 -32.74 -8.07 0.95
N VAL A 236 -31.54 -7.55 0.65
CA VAL A 236 -31.28 -6.74 -0.56
C VAL A 236 -30.35 -7.42 -1.56
N ALA A 237 -29.34 -8.16 -1.10
CA ALA A 237 -28.36 -8.81 -1.95
C ALA A 237 -28.96 -10.04 -2.67
N GLY A 238 -28.60 -10.21 -3.94
CA GLY A 238 -28.93 -11.44 -4.69
C GLY A 238 -28.05 -12.61 -4.25
N LYS A 239 -26.80 -12.31 -3.88
CA LYS A 239 -25.81 -13.28 -3.38
C LYS A 239 -24.86 -12.58 -2.40
N VAL A 240 -24.45 -13.27 -1.36
CA VAL A 240 -23.41 -12.83 -0.43
C VAL A 240 -22.29 -13.86 -0.41
N THR A 241 -21.08 -13.45 -0.74
CA THR A 241 -19.89 -14.31 -0.72
C THR A 241 -18.88 -13.81 0.29
N VAL A 242 -18.54 -14.62 1.28
CA VAL A 242 -17.40 -14.32 2.17
C VAL A 242 -16.15 -14.89 1.51
N ALA A 243 -15.24 -14.01 1.09
CA ALA A 243 -14.06 -14.41 0.34
C ALA A 243 -12.79 -13.97 1.06
N GLU A 244 -11.83 -14.87 1.24
CA GLU A 244 -10.52 -14.57 1.83
C GLU A 244 -9.44 -15.44 1.18
N GLY A 245 -8.21 -14.95 1.17
CA GLY A 245 -7.03 -15.78 0.92
C GLY A 245 -6.09 -15.65 2.12
N ALA A 246 -5.97 -16.73 2.90
CA ALA A 246 -5.08 -16.80 4.04
C ALA A 246 -3.59 -16.62 3.67
N SER A 247 -2.74 -16.46 4.69
CA SER A 247 -1.30 -16.27 4.50
C SER A 247 -0.64 -17.49 3.84
N ILE A 248 0.27 -17.25 2.89
CA ILE A 248 0.92 -18.27 2.04
C ILE A 248 1.72 -19.34 2.80
N ASN A 249 2.12 -19.07 4.04
CA ASN A 249 2.96 -19.97 4.86
C ASN A 249 2.25 -20.43 6.14
N ARG A 250 0.91 -20.51 6.10
CA ARG A 250 0.07 -20.88 7.24
C ARG A 250 -0.82 -22.06 6.85
N ALA A 251 -2.12 -21.96 7.05
CA ALA A 251 -3.09 -22.99 6.69
C ALA A 251 -3.89 -22.56 5.45
N GLU A 252 -4.45 -23.54 4.76
CA GLU A 252 -5.42 -23.33 3.69
C GLU A 252 -6.62 -22.53 4.20
N THR A 253 -7.17 -21.63 3.38
CA THR A 253 -8.23 -20.73 3.83
C THR A 253 -9.49 -21.51 4.24
N GLY A 254 -9.83 -22.58 3.50
CA GLY A 254 -10.98 -23.44 3.84
C GLY A 254 -10.87 -24.04 5.26
N LYS A 255 -9.69 -24.56 5.62
CA LYS A 255 -9.44 -25.08 6.98
C LYS A 255 -9.55 -24.00 8.05
N LEU A 256 -9.12 -22.78 7.74
CA LEU A 256 -9.29 -21.65 8.67
C LEU A 256 -10.76 -21.22 8.80
N PHE A 257 -11.54 -21.29 7.72
CA PHE A 257 -12.96 -21.04 7.80
C PHE A 257 -13.65 -22.02 8.74
N GLU A 258 -13.40 -23.32 8.60
CA GLU A 258 -13.91 -24.35 9.52
C GLU A 258 -13.43 -24.09 10.96
N HIS A 259 -12.14 -23.85 11.13
CA HIS A 259 -11.53 -23.62 12.43
C HIS A 259 -12.14 -22.45 13.21
N TYR A 260 -12.52 -21.38 12.50
CA TYR A 260 -13.17 -20.20 13.09
C TYR A 260 -14.71 -20.21 12.99
N GLY A 261 -15.31 -21.29 12.47
CA GLY A 261 -16.76 -21.45 12.36
C GLY A 261 -17.41 -20.59 11.28
N TYR A 262 -16.65 -20.10 10.29
CA TYR A 262 -17.15 -19.37 9.13
C TYR A 262 -17.93 -20.29 8.17
N ASP A 263 -17.57 -21.57 8.11
CA ASP A 263 -18.26 -22.62 7.36
C ASP A 263 -19.77 -22.64 7.61
N ARG A 264 -20.17 -22.42 8.86
CA ARG A 264 -21.58 -22.35 9.31
C ARG A 264 -22.34 -21.12 8.79
N LEU A 265 -21.67 -20.07 8.32
CA LEU A 265 -22.35 -18.90 7.74
C LEU A 265 -23.20 -19.27 6.52
N LYS A 266 -22.83 -20.35 5.80
CA LYS A 266 -23.63 -20.88 4.68
C LYS A 266 -25.02 -21.33 5.11
N GLU A 267 -25.21 -21.72 6.37
CA GLU A 267 -26.50 -22.19 6.89
C GLU A 267 -27.54 -21.07 6.99
N MET A 268 -27.11 -19.80 7.01
CA MET A 268 -28.01 -18.64 7.05
C MET A 268 -28.91 -18.56 5.81
N ASP A 269 -28.36 -18.90 4.63
CA ASP A 269 -29.11 -19.09 3.38
C ASP A 269 -28.25 -19.90 2.41
N PRO A 270 -28.38 -21.25 2.38
CA PRO A 270 -27.52 -22.12 1.58
C PRO A 270 -27.55 -21.87 0.08
N LYS A 271 -28.57 -21.15 -0.42
CA LYS A 271 -28.69 -20.81 -1.85
C LYS A 271 -27.98 -19.51 -2.20
N ARG A 272 -27.79 -18.60 -1.24
CA ARG A 272 -27.27 -17.24 -1.49
C ARG A 272 -26.00 -16.90 -0.73
N VAL A 273 -25.64 -17.64 0.32
CA VAL A 273 -24.41 -17.44 1.10
C VAL A 273 -23.37 -18.48 0.73
N SER A 274 -22.18 -18.04 0.32
CA SER A 274 -21.06 -18.92 -0.01
C SER A 274 -19.74 -18.44 0.58
N LEU A 275 -18.79 -19.36 0.72
CA LEU A 275 -17.41 -19.06 1.10
C LEU A 275 -16.48 -19.33 -0.08
N VAL A 276 -15.49 -18.47 -0.29
CA VAL A 276 -14.49 -18.65 -1.36
C VAL A 276 -13.08 -18.51 -0.78
N ASP A 277 -12.23 -19.48 -1.11
CA ASP A 277 -10.78 -19.38 -0.95
C ASP A 277 -10.17 -18.66 -2.15
N LEU A 278 -9.80 -17.40 -1.97
CA LEU A 278 -9.16 -16.57 -2.98
C LEU A 278 -7.75 -17.06 -3.36
N ASN A 279 -7.13 -17.93 -2.55
CA ASN A 279 -5.85 -18.55 -2.92
C ASN A 279 -6.00 -19.62 -4.00
N ALA A 280 -7.19 -20.21 -4.12
CA ALA A 280 -7.51 -21.29 -5.06
C ALA A 280 -8.50 -20.86 -6.16
N ASP A 281 -8.84 -19.57 -6.20
CA ASP A 281 -9.77 -19.02 -7.20
C ASP A 281 -9.13 -18.96 -8.59
N SER A 282 -9.97 -18.94 -9.62
CA SER A 282 -9.56 -18.61 -10.97
C SER A 282 -9.09 -17.16 -11.03
N LEU A 283 -8.10 -16.88 -11.87
CA LEU A 283 -7.41 -15.59 -11.90
C LEU A 283 -7.58 -14.88 -13.24
N ILE A 284 -7.66 -13.55 -13.19
CA ILE A 284 -7.56 -12.68 -14.36
C ILE A 284 -6.37 -11.73 -14.20
N ARG A 285 -5.56 -11.61 -15.26
CA ARG A 285 -4.44 -10.67 -15.30
C ARG A 285 -4.93 -9.27 -15.68
N LYS A 286 -4.61 -8.27 -14.87
CA LYS A 286 -4.96 -6.86 -15.11
C LYS A 286 -3.74 -5.95 -15.03
N THR A 287 -3.67 -4.97 -15.91
CA THR A 287 -2.70 -3.87 -15.80
C THR A 287 -3.07 -2.99 -14.60
N VAL A 288 -2.08 -2.59 -13.81
CA VAL A 288 -2.25 -1.66 -12.69
C VAL A 288 -2.24 -0.22 -13.24
N PRO A 289 -3.35 0.52 -13.14
CA PRO A 289 -3.37 1.94 -13.48
C PRO A 289 -2.26 2.70 -12.74
N ASN A 290 -1.40 3.41 -13.47
CA ASN A 290 -0.28 4.18 -12.91
C ASN A 290 0.67 3.36 -12.00
N GLY A 291 0.81 2.06 -12.26
CA GLY A 291 1.68 1.18 -11.47
C GLY A 291 3.15 1.60 -11.52
N LYS A 292 3.83 1.69 -10.37
CA LYS A 292 5.25 2.09 -10.27
C LYS A 292 6.24 0.92 -10.06
N ARG A 293 5.73 -0.27 -9.73
CA ARG A 293 6.52 -1.47 -9.40
C ARG A 293 5.98 -2.67 -10.16
N MET A 294 5.00 -3.37 -9.61
CA MET A 294 4.27 -4.41 -10.34
C MET A 294 3.25 -3.74 -11.26
N LEU A 295 3.54 -3.68 -12.56
CA LEU A 295 2.71 -3.00 -13.57
C LEU A 295 1.44 -3.77 -13.95
N SER A 296 1.38 -5.05 -13.60
CA SER A 296 0.21 -5.91 -13.79
C SER A 296 0.14 -6.91 -12.67
N ARG A 297 -1.07 -7.39 -12.35
CA ARG A 297 -1.30 -8.39 -11.32
C ARG A 297 -2.39 -9.38 -11.72
N GLU A 298 -2.31 -10.57 -11.16
CA GLU A 298 -3.40 -11.55 -11.18
C GLU A 298 -4.37 -11.32 -10.02
N ILE A 299 -5.66 -11.20 -10.34
CA ILE A 299 -6.74 -10.93 -9.40
C ILE A 299 -7.75 -12.09 -9.43
N PRO A 300 -8.24 -12.58 -8.28
CA PRO A 300 -9.31 -13.57 -8.20
C PRO A 300 -10.58 -13.13 -8.94
N LEU A 301 -11.16 -14.02 -9.75
CA LEU A 301 -12.39 -13.75 -10.50
C LEU A 301 -13.57 -13.43 -9.59
N THR A 302 -13.65 -14.02 -8.39
CA THR A 302 -14.68 -13.71 -7.41
C THR A 302 -14.72 -12.22 -7.06
N LEU A 303 -13.56 -11.56 -7.01
CA LEU A 303 -13.48 -10.12 -6.72
C LEU A 303 -13.76 -9.27 -7.96
N GLU A 304 -13.33 -9.73 -9.14
CA GLU A 304 -13.60 -9.03 -10.41
C GLU A 304 -15.10 -9.02 -10.75
N GLN A 305 -15.80 -10.10 -10.45
CA GLN A 305 -17.23 -10.30 -10.74
C GLN A 305 -18.14 -9.79 -9.62
N ALA A 306 -17.59 -9.20 -8.56
CA ALA A 306 -18.37 -8.63 -7.47
C ALA A 306 -18.96 -7.29 -7.91
N ASP A 307 -20.27 -7.08 -7.68
CA ASP A 307 -20.88 -5.76 -7.85
C ASP A 307 -20.46 -4.82 -6.71
N VAL A 308 -20.31 -5.39 -5.51
CA VAL A 308 -19.94 -4.66 -4.29
C VAL A 308 -18.93 -5.48 -3.49
N ILE A 309 -17.85 -4.84 -3.05
CA ILE A 309 -16.90 -5.42 -2.10
C ILE A 309 -17.00 -4.64 -0.78
N ILE A 310 -17.23 -5.33 0.33
CA ILE A 310 -17.17 -4.78 1.69
C ILE A 310 -15.95 -5.39 2.39
N SER A 311 -14.94 -4.58 2.71
CA SER A 311 -13.73 -5.04 3.38
C SER A 311 -13.87 -4.90 4.90
N VAL A 312 -13.63 -5.98 5.64
CA VAL A 312 -13.81 -6.05 7.10
C VAL A 312 -12.49 -6.43 7.79
N PRO A 313 -11.49 -5.53 7.81
CA PRO A 313 -10.18 -5.80 8.43
C PRO A 313 -10.27 -5.84 9.95
N VAL A 314 -9.28 -6.44 10.62
CA VAL A 314 -9.12 -6.34 12.09
C VAL A 314 -8.27 -5.13 12.45
N MET A 315 -8.59 -4.43 13.55
CA MET A 315 -7.75 -3.38 14.10
C MET A 315 -6.46 -3.95 14.72
N LYS A 316 -5.34 -4.01 13.96
CA LYS A 316 -4.08 -4.56 14.52
C LYS A 316 -2.80 -3.92 14.01
N THR A 317 -1.73 -4.02 14.80
CA THR A 317 -0.36 -3.68 14.38
C THR A 317 0.23 -4.70 13.41
N HIS A 318 1.27 -4.32 12.67
CA HIS A 318 1.97 -5.21 11.74
C HIS A 318 3.44 -4.79 11.58
N PHE A 319 4.39 -5.69 11.85
CA PHE A 319 5.82 -5.33 11.82
C PHE A 319 6.32 -4.75 10.47
N ALA A 320 5.87 -5.29 9.33
CA ALA A 320 6.28 -4.81 8.00
C ALA A 320 5.54 -3.57 7.44
N ALA A 321 4.30 -3.33 7.90
CA ALA A 321 3.39 -2.31 7.37
C ALA A 321 2.94 -1.28 8.43
N LEU A 322 3.52 -1.34 9.63
CA LEU A 322 3.11 -0.66 10.87
C LEU A 322 1.78 -1.13 11.42
N VAL A 323 0.75 -1.19 10.58
CA VAL A 323 -0.61 -1.64 10.91
C VAL A 323 -1.15 -2.58 9.83
N SER A 324 -2.14 -3.38 10.20
CA SER A 324 -2.92 -4.21 9.30
C SER A 324 -4.37 -3.81 9.42
N LEU A 325 -4.79 -2.87 8.59
CA LEU A 325 -6.14 -2.32 8.54
C LEU A 325 -6.68 -2.45 7.12
N SER A 326 -7.42 -1.46 6.63
CA SER A 326 -8.11 -1.47 5.34
C SER A 326 -7.14 -1.62 4.17
N ILE A 327 -6.04 -0.87 4.16
CA ILE A 327 -5.11 -0.90 3.03
C ILE A 327 -4.44 -2.28 2.94
N LYS A 328 -3.95 -2.78 4.08
CA LYS A 328 -3.20 -4.03 4.16
C LYS A 328 -4.09 -5.27 4.00
N ASN A 329 -5.36 -5.21 4.37
CA ASN A 329 -6.28 -6.36 4.30
C ASN A 329 -6.48 -6.90 2.88
N LEU A 330 -6.38 -6.02 1.87
CA LEU A 330 -6.42 -6.46 0.47
C LEU A 330 -5.19 -7.26 0.03
N GLN A 331 -4.16 -7.38 0.86
CA GLN A 331 -3.12 -8.39 0.64
C GLN A 331 -3.71 -9.80 0.57
N GLY A 332 -4.77 -10.10 1.33
CA GLY A 332 -5.47 -11.38 1.26
C GLY A 332 -6.29 -11.56 -0.02
N ALA A 333 -6.51 -10.47 -0.78
CA ALA A 333 -7.39 -10.40 -1.94
C ALA A 333 -6.69 -10.66 -3.29
N ILE A 334 -5.48 -11.22 -3.27
CA ILE A 334 -4.65 -11.53 -4.45
C ILE A 334 -4.14 -12.97 -4.36
N ALA A 335 -3.65 -13.55 -5.47
CA ALA A 335 -3.17 -14.93 -5.48
C ALA A 335 -1.89 -15.15 -4.63
N PRO A 336 -1.55 -16.39 -4.24
CA PRO A 336 -0.38 -16.67 -3.39
C PRO A 336 0.95 -16.13 -3.94
N LEU A 337 1.23 -16.36 -5.23
CA LEU A 337 2.44 -15.85 -5.89
C LEU A 337 2.48 -14.31 -5.85
N GLU A 338 1.36 -13.68 -6.15
CA GLU A 338 1.19 -12.22 -6.08
C GLU A 338 1.47 -11.68 -4.66
N LYS A 339 1.05 -12.41 -3.61
CA LYS A 339 1.34 -12.03 -2.22
C LYS A 339 2.84 -12.05 -1.92
N TYR A 340 3.52 -13.10 -2.36
CA TYR A 340 4.96 -13.25 -2.21
C TYR A 340 5.71 -12.11 -2.94
N MET A 341 5.36 -11.89 -4.21
CA MET A 341 5.97 -10.86 -5.06
C MET A 341 5.77 -9.45 -4.48
N SER A 342 4.63 -9.18 -3.84
CA SER A 342 4.39 -7.88 -3.19
C SER A 342 5.47 -7.54 -2.14
N HIS A 343 5.89 -8.51 -1.34
CA HIS A 343 6.90 -8.32 -0.31
C HIS A 343 8.30 -8.13 -0.91
N PHE A 344 8.61 -8.85 -1.99
CA PHE A 344 9.91 -8.80 -2.63
C PHE A 344 10.13 -7.52 -3.46
N PHE A 345 9.09 -7.06 -4.16
CA PHE A 345 9.16 -5.91 -5.08
C PHE A 345 8.66 -4.59 -4.47
N GLY A 346 8.73 -4.46 -3.14
CA GLY A 346 8.35 -3.25 -2.42
C GLY A 346 6.90 -3.28 -1.92
N LEU A 347 6.72 -3.76 -0.68
CA LEU A 347 5.40 -3.98 -0.07
C LEU A 347 4.47 -2.76 -0.18
N TRP A 348 4.93 -1.59 0.25
CA TRP A 348 4.09 -0.40 0.40
C TRP A 348 3.49 0.09 -0.92
N GLN A 349 4.30 0.13 -1.98
CA GLN A 349 3.79 0.49 -3.31
C GLN A 349 2.85 -0.58 -3.86
N ASN A 350 3.14 -1.86 -3.62
CA ASN A 350 2.27 -2.94 -4.09
C ASN A 350 0.92 -2.98 -3.35
N LEU A 351 0.85 -2.53 -2.09
CA LEU A 351 -0.44 -2.35 -1.40
C LEU A 351 -1.30 -1.31 -2.13
N ILE A 352 -0.72 -0.19 -2.54
CA ILE A 352 -1.42 0.83 -3.33
C ILE A 352 -1.87 0.25 -4.69
N ASN A 353 -1.01 -0.53 -5.34
CA ASN A 353 -1.34 -1.17 -6.62
C ASN A 353 -2.57 -2.09 -6.51
N ILE A 354 -2.76 -2.79 -5.39
CA ILE A 354 -3.96 -3.63 -5.18
C ILE A 354 -5.22 -2.77 -5.16
N HIS A 355 -5.20 -1.62 -4.49
CA HIS A 355 -6.37 -0.72 -4.41
C HIS A 355 -6.76 -0.08 -5.75
N HIS A 356 -5.86 -0.06 -6.74
CA HIS A 356 -6.24 0.31 -8.10
C HIS A 356 -7.06 -0.78 -8.82
N LEU A 357 -6.93 -2.04 -8.40
CA LEU A 357 -7.57 -3.21 -9.03
C LEU A 357 -8.78 -3.71 -8.25
N VAL A 358 -8.66 -3.82 -6.93
CA VAL A 358 -9.70 -4.26 -6.00
C VAL A 358 -10.19 -3.05 -5.22
N LYS A 359 -11.45 -2.67 -5.41
CA LYS A 359 -12.02 -1.43 -4.87
C LYS A 359 -13.18 -1.71 -3.91
N PRO A 360 -12.89 -1.89 -2.60
CA PRO A 360 -13.94 -1.92 -1.60
C PRO A 360 -14.83 -0.69 -1.68
N LYS A 361 -16.13 -0.90 -1.74
CA LYS A 361 -17.16 0.15 -1.72
C LYS A 361 -17.37 0.69 -0.30
N LEU A 362 -17.17 -0.18 0.68
CA LEU A 362 -17.28 0.10 2.11
C LEU A 362 -16.17 -0.65 2.86
N VAL A 363 -15.62 -0.01 3.87
CA VAL A 363 -14.67 -0.58 4.81
C VAL A 363 -15.27 -0.51 6.21
N ILE A 364 -15.21 -1.61 6.96
CA ILE A 364 -15.63 -1.69 8.37
C ILE A 364 -14.51 -2.37 9.15
N VAL A 365 -13.71 -1.60 9.87
CA VAL A 365 -12.67 -2.15 10.75
C VAL A 365 -13.33 -2.78 11.97
N ASP A 366 -13.09 -4.07 12.15
CA ASP A 366 -13.38 -4.82 13.36
C ASP A 366 -12.37 -4.43 14.46
N GLY A 367 -12.80 -3.54 15.33
CA GLY A 367 -12.14 -3.17 16.57
C GLY A 367 -12.87 -3.73 17.79
N LEU A 368 -13.59 -4.85 17.69
CA LEU A 368 -14.18 -5.47 18.88
C LEU A 368 -13.04 -5.88 19.84
N THR A 369 -12.14 -6.71 19.33
CA THR A 369 -10.85 -7.01 19.93
C THR A 369 -9.77 -6.68 18.93
N ALA A 370 -9.00 -5.63 19.21
CA ALA A 370 -7.83 -5.21 18.46
C ALA A 370 -6.58 -6.05 18.84
N GLN A 371 -5.44 -5.77 18.20
CA GLN A 371 -4.15 -6.34 18.59
C GLN A 371 -3.02 -5.31 18.55
N GLU A 372 -2.28 -5.22 19.65
CA GLU A 372 -1.10 -4.36 19.81
C GLU A 372 0.22 -5.19 19.84
N ASN A 373 1.37 -4.51 19.89
CA ASN A 373 2.71 -5.12 19.91
C ASN A 373 3.07 -5.88 18.62
N PHE A 374 3.59 -7.11 18.73
CA PHE A 374 4.22 -7.85 17.63
C PHE A 374 3.21 -8.57 16.72
N GLY A 375 2.34 -7.80 16.06
CA GLY A 375 1.45 -8.30 15.02
C GLY A 375 2.19 -8.71 13.74
N PRO A 376 1.55 -9.47 12.82
CA PRO A 376 0.10 -9.56 12.67
C PRO A 376 -0.58 -10.77 13.32
N VAL A 377 0.19 -11.66 13.97
CA VAL A 377 -0.33 -12.91 14.56
C VAL A 377 0.16 -13.18 15.98
N TYR A 378 1.23 -12.53 16.45
CA TYR A 378 1.83 -12.74 17.78
C TYR A 378 1.65 -11.54 18.71
N GLY A 379 0.80 -10.58 18.34
CA GLY A 379 0.53 -9.41 19.17
C GLY A 379 -0.37 -9.75 20.36
N THR A 380 -0.59 -8.75 21.21
CA THR A 380 -1.42 -8.84 22.41
C THR A 380 -2.84 -8.38 22.08
N PRO A 381 -3.88 -9.21 22.33
CA PRO A 381 -5.26 -8.78 22.15
C PRO A 381 -5.63 -7.59 23.05
N LYS A 382 -6.42 -6.67 22.52
CA LYS A 382 -6.89 -5.48 23.23
C LYS A 382 -8.38 -5.27 22.97
N THR A 383 -9.21 -5.40 23.99
CA THR A 383 -10.63 -5.06 23.87
C THR A 383 -10.80 -3.57 23.65
N MET A 384 -11.38 -3.19 22.51
CA MET A 384 -11.67 -1.79 22.17
C MET A 384 -13.19 -1.55 22.08
N ASN A 385 -13.97 -2.57 21.70
CA ASN A 385 -15.43 -2.46 21.49
C ASN A 385 -15.80 -1.36 20.48
N LEU A 386 -15.10 -1.32 19.35
CA LEU A 386 -15.30 -0.30 18.30
C LEU A 386 -15.54 -0.94 16.95
N LEU A 387 -16.33 -0.27 16.12
CA LEU A 387 -16.31 -0.42 14.67
C LEU A 387 -15.88 0.91 14.06
N ILE A 388 -15.00 0.87 13.06
CA ILE A 388 -14.60 2.08 12.32
C ILE A 388 -14.98 1.92 10.86
N GLY A 389 -15.82 2.81 10.34
CA GLY A 389 -16.46 2.68 9.03
C GLY A 389 -16.16 3.85 8.10
N GLY A 390 -15.96 3.57 6.81
CA GLY A 390 -15.83 4.62 5.80
C GLY A 390 -15.67 4.10 4.37
N THR A 391 -15.61 5.02 3.41
CA THR A 391 -15.48 4.70 1.97
C THR A 391 -14.08 4.93 1.41
N ASN A 392 -13.25 5.68 2.13
CA ASN A 392 -11.85 5.92 1.77
C ASN A 392 -10.93 5.16 2.73
N PRO A 393 -10.21 4.11 2.26
CA PRO A 393 -9.38 3.27 3.12
C PRO A 393 -8.21 4.03 3.76
N VAL A 394 -7.70 5.09 3.12
CA VAL A 394 -6.64 5.93 3.70
C VAL A 394 -7.18 6.74 4.87
N ALA A 395 -8.38 7.32 4.74
CA ALA A 395 -9.01 8.06 5.83
C ALA A 395 -9.40 7.16 6.99
N VAL A 396 -9.92 5.96 6.71
CA VAL A 396 -10.25 4.95 7.73
C VAL A 396 -8.98 4.52 8.48
N ASP A 397 -7.91 4.16 7.78
CA ASP A 397 -6.65 3.74 8.40
C ASP A 397 -6.02 4.87 9.22
N ALA A 398 -6.03 6.10 8.68
CA ALA A 398 -5.50 7.27 9.40
C ALA A 398 -6.32 7.63 10.64
N THR A 399 -7.63 7.42 10.63
CA THR A 399 -8.50 7.63 11.81
C THR A 399 -8.28 6.53 12.86
N THR A 400 -8.14 5.28 12.41
CA THR A 400 -7.92 4.13 13.29
C THR A 400 -6.55 4.17 13.98
N ALA A 401 -5.56 4.82 13.36
CA ALA A 401 -4.20 4.96 13.89
C ALA A 401 -3.99 6.19 14.80
N ARG A 402 -5.01 7.04 14.98
CA ARG A 402 -4.99 8.17 15.94
C ARG A 402 -5.44 7.67 17.31
#